data_AF-A0A661ULZ9-F1
#
_entry.id   AF-A0A661ULZ9-F1
#
_cell.length_a   1.000
_cell.length_b   1.000
_cell.length_c   1.000
_cell.angle_alpha   90.00
_cell.angle_beta   90.00
_cell.angle_gamma   90.00
#
_symmetry.space_group_name_H-M   'P 1'
#
loop_
_entity.id
_entity.type
_entity.pdbx_description
1 polymer ?
#
loop_
_entity_poly.entity_id
_entity_poly.type
_entity_poly.pdbx_seq_one_letter_code
_entity_poly.pdbx_strand_id
1 'polypeptide(L)' 'SDLQHPVCLIIGPEGGFTKEEAEFLQANGVIPFTLGNHILRAETAAIAAVSQLLAVNLKQDPEYY' A
#
# COMPACT_ATOMS: atom_id res chain seq x y z
N SER A 1 -5.22 5.01 15.46
CA SER A 1 -6.44 4.25 15.17
C SER A 1 -6.02 2.94 14.58
N ASP A 2 -6.28 1.87 15.33
CA ASP A 2 -6.16 0.48 14.92
C ASP A 2 -6.53 0.27 13.44
N LEU A 3 -5.90 -0.68 12.76
CA LEU A 3 -6.50 -1.28 11.57
C LEU A 3 -7.73 -2.11 11.98
N GLN A 4 -8.75 -1.47 12.54
CA GLN A 4 -10.05 -2.07 12.83
C GLN A 4 -10.81 -2.44 11.54
N HIS A 5 -10.28 -2.06 10.37
CA HIS A 5 -10.91 -2.26 9.07
C HIS A 5 -9.91 -2.92 8.10
N PRO A 6 -10.38 -3.84 7.22
CA PRO A 6 -9.55 -4.43 6.18
C PRO A 6 -8.88 -3.36 5.32
N VAL A 7 -7.59 -3.55 5.03
CA VAL A 7 -6.83 -2.67 4.13
C VAL A 7 -6.80 -3.31 2.74
N CYS A 8 -7.15 -2.52 1.73
CA CYS A 8 -6.96 -2.88 0.33
C CYS A 8 -5.73 -2.16 -0.21
N LEU A 9 -4.75 -2.91 -0.70
CA LEU A 9 -3.58 -2.38 -1.40
C LEU A 9 -3.78 -2.57 -2.90
N ILE A 10 -3.57 -1.51 -3.68
CA ILE A 10 -3.68 -1.52 -5.14
C ILE A 10 -2.29 -1.28 -5.71
N ILE A 11 -1.74 -2.28 -6.39
CA ILE A 11 -0.41 -2.23 -7.01
C ILE A 11 -0.60 -2.26 -8.53
N GLY A 12 -0.05 -1.26 -9.21
CA GLY A 12 -0.14 -1.14 -10.66
C GLY A 12 0.77 -2.12 -11.40
N PRO A 13 0.54 -2.32 -12.71
CA PRO A 13 1.42 -3.11 -13.56
C PRO A 13 2.78 -2.43 -13.74
N GLU A 14 3.74 -3.06 -14.43
CA GLU A 14 5.08 -2.51 -14.66
C GLU A 14 5.08 -1.13 -15.33
N GLY A 15 4.06 -0.84 -16.16
CA GLY A 15 3.85 0.46 -16.80
C GLY A 15 3.26 1.54 -15.89
N GLY A 16 2.89 1.19 -14.65
CA GLY A 16 2.15 2.04 -13.74
C GLY A 16 0.68 2.22 -14.14
N PHE A 17 -0.03 3.04 -13.37
CA PHE A 17 -1.38 3.48 -13.72
C PHE A 17 -1.32 4.59 -14.76
N THR A 18 -2.31 4.64 -15.66
CA THR A 18 -2.52 5.84 -16.47
C THR A 18 -2.98 6.99 -15.59
N LYS A 19 -2.94 8.21 -16.13
CA LYS A 19 -3.44 9.39 -15.42
C LYS A 19 -4.92 9.23 -15.07
N GLU A 20 -5.72 8.72 -15.98
CA GLU A 20 -7.16 8.51 -15.83
C GLU A 20 -7.47 7.46 -14.76
N GLU A 21 -6.70 6.36 -14.72
CA GLU A 21 -6.82 5.34 -13.68
C GLU A 21 -6.46 5.91 -12.30
N ALA A 22 -5.36 6.66 -12.21
CA ALA A 22 -4.94 7.28 -10.96
C ALA A 22 -5.95 8.32 -10.44
N GLU A 23 -6.55 9.10 -11.34
CA GLU A 23 -7.62 10.06 -11.02
C GLU A 23 -8.89 9.34 -10.57
N PHE A 24 -9.28 8.25 -11.26
CA PHE A 24 -10.42 7.43 -10.88
C PHE A 24 -10.25 6.81 -9.48
N LEU A 25 -9.07 6.26 -9.18
CA LEU A 25 -8.76 5.68 -7.88
C LEU A 25 -8.88 6.74 -6.76
N GLN A 26 -8.28 7.91 -6.96
CA GLN A 26 -8.34 9.01 -6.00
C GLN A 26 -9.78 9.53 -5.79
N ALA A 27 -10.56 9.65 -6.86
CA ALA A 27 -11.96 10.05 -6.78
C ALA A 27 -12.83 9.05 -5.99
N ASN A 28 -12.43 7.78 -5.94
CA ASN A 28 -13.08 6.72 -5.16
C ASN A 28 -12.47 6.54 -3.75
N GLY A 29 -11.65 7.49 -3.29
CA GLY A 29 -11.11 7.49 -1.92
C GLY A 29 -9.84 6.66 -1.73
N VAL A 30 -9.20 6.19 -2.81
CA VAL A 30 -7.88 5.56 -2.72
C VAL A 30 -6.82 6.63 -2.44
N ILE A 31 -6.03 6.42 -1.41
CA ILE A 31 -4.98 7.35 -0.99
C ILE A 31 -3.63 6.90 -1.59
N PRO A 32 -2.97 7.72 -2.42
CA PRO A 32 -1.66 7.39 -2.95
C PRO A 32 -0.59 7.47 -1.83
N PHE A 33 0.38 6.56 -1.86
CA PHE A 33 1.51 6.56 -0.94
C PHE A 33 2.79 6.13 -1.66
N THR A 34 3.95 6.39 -1.05
CA THR A 34 5.27 6.00 -1.58
C THR A 34 5.94 4.96 -0.68
N LEU A 35 6.76 4.09 -1.26
CA LEU A 35 7.57 3.09 -0.55
C LEU A 35 9.04 3.53 -0.41
N GLY A 36 9.27 4.85 -0.40
CA GLY A 36 10.60 5.46 -0.42
C GLY A 36 10.88 6.19 -1.74
N ASN A 37 12.16 6.46 -2.00
CA ASN A 37 12.61 7.35 -3.09
C ASN A 37 12.81 6.64 -4.44
N HIS A 38 12.72 5.31 -4.47
CA HIS A 38 12.96 4.53 -5.69
C HIS A 38 11.67 3.94 -6.22
N ILE A 39 11.53 3.97 -7.56
CA ILE A 39 10.47 3.23 -8.25
C ILE A 39 10.82 1.74 -8.16
N LEU A 40 9.94 0.98 -7.51
CA LEU A 40 10.07 -0.47 -7.38
C LEU A 40 9.36 -1.17 -8.54
N ARG A 41 9.80 -2.39 -8.86
CA ARG A 41 9.02 -3.30 -9.71
C ARG A 41 7.73 -3.71 -8.99
N ALA A 42 6.68 -4.04 -9.76
CA ALA A 42 5.35 -4.31 -9.22
C ALA A 42 5.37 -5.35 -8.09
N GLU A 43 6.05 -6.49 -8.29
CA GLU A 43 6.12 -7.57 -7.30
C GLU A 43 6.89 -7.15 -6.05
N THR A 44 7.97 -6.38 -6.22
CA THR A 44 8.74 -5.84 -5.09
C THR A 44 7.93 -4.81 -4.29
N ALA A 45 7.17 -3.95 -4.98
CA ALA A 45 6.28 -2.99 -4.34
C ALA A 45 5.20 -3.70 -3.51
N ALA A 46 4.59 -4.76 -4.05
CA ALA A 46 3.57 -5.55 -3.35
C ALA A 46 4.12 -6.18 -2.06
N ILE A 47 5.27 -6.86 -2.14
CA ILE A 47 5.90 -7.49 -0.97
C ILE A 47 6.29 -6.43 0.06
N ALA A 48 6.95 -5.35 -0.35
CA ALA A 48 7.38 -4.29 0.55
C ALA A 48 6.21 -3.60 1.26
N ALA A 49 5.10 -3.32 0.55
CA ALA A 49 3.91 -2.72 1.13
C ALA A 49 3.28 -3.60 2.21
N VAL A 50 3.09 -4.90 1.93
CA VAL A 50 2.53 -5.84 2.90
C VAL A 50 3.46 -6.01 4.11
N SER A 51 4.78 -6.08 3.89
CA SER A 51 5.75 -6.15 5.00
C SER A 51 5.70 -4.93 5.90
N GLN A 52 5.60 -3.71 5.34
CA GLN A 52 5.46 -2.50 6.16
C GLN A 52 4.15 -2.47 6.94
N LEU A 53 3.04 -2.86 6.30
CA LEU A 53 1.74 -2.91 6.97
C LEU A 53 1.77 -3.88 8.16
N LEU A 54 2.33 -5.08 7.95
CA LEU A 54 2.51 -6.06 9.01
C LEU A 54 3.39 -5.52 10.14
N ALA A 55 4.53 -4.89 9.82
CA ALA A 55 5.42 -4.32 10.82
C ALA A 55 4.78 -3.21 11.66
N VAL A 56 3.90 -2.39 11.06
CA VAL A 56 3.13 -1.37 11.79
C VAL A 56 2.11 -2.03 12.71
N ASN A 57 1.38 -3.05 12.24
CA ASN A 57 0.40 -3.78 13.06
C ASN A 57 1.05 -4.45 14.28
N LEU A 58 2.17 -5.16 14.07
CA LEU A 58 2.89 -5.84 15.15
C LEU A 58 3.45 -4.87 16.20
N LYS A 59 3.79 -3.64 15.82
CA LYS A 59 4.21 -2.61 16.78
C LYS A 59 3.05 -2.05 17.60
N GLN A 60 1.84 -2.11 17.05
CA GLN A 60 0.62 -1.63 17.72
C GLN A 60 0.05 -2.68 18.67
N ASP A 61 0.32 -3.96 18.42
CA ASP A 61 -0.05 -5.08 19.29
C ASP A 61 1.20 -5.89 19.70
N PRO A 62 1.92 -5.45 20.76
CA PRO A 62 3.14 -6.11 21.22
C PRO A 62 2.92 -7.53 21.76
N GLU A 63 1.67 -7.89 22.08
CA GLU A 63 1.28 -9.21 22.60
C GLU A 63 0.91 -10.18 21.47
N TYR A 64 0.99 -9.76 20.20
CA TYR A 64 0.72 -10.61 19.03
C TYR A 64 1.79 -11.72 18.82
N TYR A 65 2.77 -11.83 19.72
CA TYR A 65 3.68 -12.97 19.86
C TYR A 65 3.76 -13.48 21.30
#